data_AF-A0A318N1I4-F1
#
_entry.id   AF-A0A318N1I4-F1
#
_cell.length_a   1.000
_cell.length_b   1.000
_cell.length_c   1.000
_cell.angle_alpha   90.00
_cell.angle_beta   90.00
_cell.angle_gamma   90.00
#
_symmetry.space_group_name_H-M   'P 1'
#
loop_
_entity.id
_entity.type
_entity.pdbx_description
1 polymer ?
#
loop_
_entity_poly.entity_id
_entity_poly.type
_entity_poly.pdbx_seq_one_letter_code
_entity_poly.pdbx_strand_id
1 'polypeptide(L)'
;MSLKNFIICRTEEESSLCYLNHHLYMVQKKNNHHPVYLSTTDMKTGFIHDKKNLFDHVIIKHQFPGNYSFISRRLNCYYYNIPITTHHHQTLFQTVQLKNKQWKKFKLQKAHKIKFDINQFNTLVNKKMNNSVNLYWWRNKQFTNIGDELNLYIIGYLSKKIICRTNLKNTDLIGIGSILNWATPRNRIYPVWGSGTLSPSSLPTELFKISLLRGPLTHESLTSHKCKLPYGDPGLICDRIYNPNKEKKYDWGLIVHHSQYKKSWVEQILQNTPNTLFIDITDPDINVFIDQLKSCKYIASSSLHGLVIADSYHIPNIWLWDNKLHDGGKWKFFDYFAGIHRTEINFYNPVLFKNLNHIPLRQLDLSYFDKLENTKNQIIDSFPL
;
A
#
# COMPACT_ATOMS: atom_id res chain seq x y z
N MET A 1 30.85 -2.17 -11.56
CA MET A 1 29.68 -2.43 -12.43
C MET A 1 29.53 -1.27 -13.39
N SER A 2 29.70 -1.48 -14.71
CA SER A 2 29.43 -0.41 -15.67
C SER A 2 27.91 -0.22 -15.77
N LEU A 3 27.39 0.80 -15.11
CA LEU A 3 25.99 1.21 -15.22
C LEU A 3 25.79 1.75 -16.64
N LYS A 4 25.34 0.88 -17.55
CA LYS A 4 25.27 1.20 -18.98
C LYS A 4 24.15 2.18 -19.33
N ASN A 5 23.19 2.45 -18.45
CA ASN A 5 21.95 3.14 -18.84
C ASN A 5 21.49 4.16 -17.80
N PHE A 6 21.53 5.43 -18.18
CA PHE A 6 21.01 6.53 -17.39
C PHE A 6 19.90 7.25 -18.18
N ILE A 7 18.80 7.62 -17.52
CA ILE A 7 17.74 8.44 -18.10
C ILE A 7 17.77 9.82 -17.44
N ILE A 8 17.64 10.85 -18.26
CA ILE A 8 17.77 12.24 -17.85
C ILE A 8 16.51 12.97 -18.25
N CYS A 9 15.79 13.51 -17.28
CA CYS A 9 14.62 14.32 -17.58
C CYS A 9 14.77 15.71 -16.97
N ARG A 10 13.83 16.56 -17.33
CA ARG A 10 13.60 17.83 -16.66
C ARG A 10 12.11 18.11 -16.75
N THR A 11 11.56 18.71 -15.71
CA THR A 11 10.18 19.21 -15.70
C THR A 11 10.05 20.36 -16.68
N GLU A 12 9.47 20.08 -17.84
CA GLU A 12 8.65 20.99 -18.66
C GLU A 12 7.97 20.17 -19.78
N GLU A 13 6.90 20.72 -20.36
CA GLU A 13 5.71 20.04 -20.90
C GLU A 13 5.89 19.06 -22.09
N GLU A 14 7.11 18.71 -22.50
CA GLU A 14 7.34 17.92 -23.72
C GLU A 14 8.47 16.87 -23.59
N SER A 15 8.34 15.87 -22.70
CA SER A 15 9.33 14.77 -22.54
C SER A 15 8.75 13.39 -22.87
N SER A 16 9.37 12.64 -23.79
CA SER A 16 8.95 11.28 -24.21
C SER A 16 9.98 10.19 -23.88
N LEU A 17 9.50 8.96 -23.64
CA LEU A 17 10.25 7.76 -23.28
C LEU A 17 10.43 6.86 -24.52
N CYS A 18 11.66 6.42 -24.83
CA CYS A 18 11.94 5.46 -25.92
C CYS A 18 12.66 4.22 -25.42
N TYR A 19 12.45 3.08 -26.10
CA TYR A 19 13.17 1.82 -25.92
C TYR A 19 14.04 1.55 -27.15
N LEU A 20 15.36 1.47 -26.98
CA LEU A 20 16.32 1.17 -28.06
C LEU A 20 17.42 0.26 -27.51
N ASN A 21 17.79 -0.81 -28.21
CA ASN A 21 18.89 -1.71 -27.81
C ASN A 21 18.82 -2.20 -26.34
N HIS A 22 17.64 -2.60 -25.86
CA HIS A 22 17.40 -3.04 -24.47
C HIS A 22 17.52 -1.95 -23.40
N HIS A 23 17.51 -0.68 -23.79
CA HIS A 23 17.75 0.46 -22.91
C HIS A 23 16.69 1.55 -23.13
N LEU A 24 16.33 2.25 -22.06
CA LEU A 24 15.30 3.28 -22.05
C LEU A 24 15.96 4.67 -22.10
N TYR A 25 15.45 5.61 -22.90
CA TYR A 25 16.06 6.94 -23.12
C TYR A 25 15.02 8.06 -23.02
N MET A 26 15.36 9.18 -22.37
CA MET A 26 14.63 10.46 -22.36
C MET A 26 15.61 11.62 -22.49
N VAL A 27 15.23 12.66 -23.24
CA VAL A 27 16.07 13.83 -23.49
C VAL A 27 15.22 15.09 -23.72
N GLN A 28 15.70 16.23 -23.22
CA GLN A 28 15.05 17.55 -23.24
C GLN A 28 15.52 18.46 -24.40
N LYS A 29 14.67 19.42 -24.82
CA LYS A 29 15.05 20.65 -25.52
C LYS A 29 15.26 21.83 -24.54
N LYS A 30 16.24 22.70 -24.81
CA LYS A 30 16.73 23.82 -23.98
C LYS A 30 15.64 24.67 -23.27
N ASN A 31 15.82 24.94 -21.96
CA ASN A 31 15.84 26.31 -21.34
C ASN A 31 15.86 26.33 -19.79
N ASN A 32 16.96 26.67 -19.11
CA ASN A 32 17.11 27.31 -17.77
C ASN A 32 16.66 26.83 -16.34
N HIS A 33 15.87 25.79 -16.10
CA HIS A 33 15.73 25.17 -14.75
C HIS A 33 16.60 23.92 -14.52
N HIS A 34 16.82 23.56 -13.25
CA HIS A 34 17.64 22.42 -12.84
C HIS A 34 17.07 21.09 -13.35
N PRO A 35 17.85 20.27 -14.08
CA PRO A 35 17.38 18.99 -14.64
C PRO A 35 17.14 17.91 -13.57
N VAL A 36 16.06 17.14 -13.72
CA VAL A 36 15.61 16.04 -12.84
C VAL A 36 15.53 14.71 -13.59
N TYR A 37 16.49 13.85 -13.34
CA TYR A 37 16.81 12.56 -13.94
C TYR A 37 16.01 11.39 -13.35
N LEU A 38 15.85 10.31 -14.13
CA LEU A 38 15.34 9.00 -13.67
C LEU A 38 16.40 7.93 -13.98
N SER A 39 17.01 7.26 -13.02
CA SER A 39 18.05 6.26 -13.31
C SER A 39 17.55 4.86 -12.98
N THR A 40 17.61 3.92 -13.94
CA THR A 40 17.08 2.55 -13.77
C THR A 40 18.21 1.54 -13.83
N THR A 41 18.25 0.59 -12.91
CA THR A 41 19.28 -0.47 -12.86
C THR A 41 18.84 -1.76 -13.55
N ASP A 42 17.54 -2.09 -13.48
CA ASP A 42 17.03 -3.41 -13.87
C ASP A 42 15.65 -3.37 -14.57
N MET A 43 15.22 -2.18 -15.02
CA MET A 43 13.90 -1.93 -15.63
C MET A 43 12.69 -2.25 -14.73
N LYS A 44 12.91 -2.63 -13.47
CA LYS A 44 11.88 -2.87 -12.44
C LYS A 44 11.91 -1.79 -11.36
N THR A 45 13.06 -1.15 -11.19
CA THR A 45 13.29 -0.09 -10.20
C THR A 45 14.03 1.08 -10.85
N GLY A 46 13.74 2.28 -10.35
CA GLY A 46 14.32 3.53 -10.82
C GLY A 46 14.51 4.54 -9.69
N PHE A 47 15.36 5.53 -9.92
CA PHE A 47 15.65 6.60 -8.97
C PHE A 47 15.43 7.96 -9.60
N ILE A 48 14.66 8.84 -8.95
CA ILE A 48 14.48 10.22 -9.43
C ILE A 48 15.55 11.09 -8.75
N HIS A 49 16.31 11.90 -9.47
CA HIS A 49 17.43 12.69 -8.93
C HIS A 49 17.75 13.97 -9.74
N ASP A 50 18.54 14.91 -9.23
CA ASP A 50 19.23 15.96 -10.02
C ASP A 50 20.75 15.67 -10.05
N LYS A 51 21.61 16.64 -10.41
CA LYS A 51 23.08 16.48 -10.37
C LYS A 51 23.67 16.36 -8.95
N LYS A 52 22.91 16.72 -7.91
CA LYS A 52 23.34 16.87 -6.52
C LYS A 52 22.54 16.01 -5.53
N ASN A 53 21.28 15.68 -5.84
CA ASN A 53 20.28 15.18 -4.91
C ASN A 53 19.50 14.00 -5.49
N LEU A 54 19.17 13.03 -4.64
CA LEU A 54 18.36 11.86 -4.99
C LEU A 54 16.97 12.01 -4.35
N PHE A 55 15.95 12.25 -5.16
CA PHE A 55 14.61 12.61 -4.74
C PHE A 55 13.75 11.41 -4.34
N ASP A 56 13.73 10.36 -5.16
CA ASP A 56 12.78 9.25 -5.00
C ASP A 56 13.37 7.90 -5.46
N HIS A 57 12.76 6.80 -5.02
CA HIS A 57 12.98 5.45 -5.54
C HIS A 57 11.62 4.89 -5.97
N VAL A 58 11.50 4.57 -7.25
CA VAL A 58 10.24 4.22 -7.90
C VAL A 58 10.29 2.80 -8.44
N ILE A 59 9.17 2.09 -8.32
CA ILE A 59 8.98 0.78 -8.96
C ILE A 59 8.40 1.02 -10.34
N ILE A 60 9.06 0.49 -11.36
CA ILE A 60 8.64 0.57 -12.75
C ILE A 60 7.79 -0.65 -13.05
N LYS A 61 6.50 -0.41 -13.30
CA LYS A 61 5.54 -1.45 -13.72
C LYS A 61 5.56 -1.56 -15.23
N HIS A 62 5.94 -2.74 -15.72
CA HIS A 62 5.80 -3.13 -17.11
C HIS A 62 4.37 -3.63 -17.34
N GLN A 63 3.57 -2.87 -18.09
CA GLN A 63 2.17 -3.22 -18.35
C GLN A 63 2.04 -4.08 -19.63
N PHE A 64 2.79 -3.74 -20.68
CA PHE A 64 2.88 -4.44 -21.98
C PHE A 64 4.26 -4.20 -22.61
N PRO A 65 4.70 -4.95 -23.65
CA PRO A 65 5.94 -4.65 -24.36
C PRO A 65 5.98 -3.19 -24.81
N GLY A 66 6.92 -2.41 -24.27
CA GLY A 66 7.07 -0.98 -24.60
C GLY A 66 6.20 -0.03 -23.78
N ASN A 67 5.38 -0.50 -22.82
CA ASN A 67 4.57 0.32 -21.91
C ASN A 67 5.04 0.19 -20.45
N TYR A 68 5.46 1.30 -19.88
CA TYR A 68 6.01 1.46 -18.55
C TYR A 68 5.22 2.51 -17.78
N SER A 69 4.98 2.26 -16.50
CA SER A 69 4.39 3.23 -15.57
C SER A 69 5.11 3.24 -14.24
N PHE A 70 5.18 4.39 -13.58
CA PHE A 70 5.70 4.51 -12.23
C PHE A 70 5.05 5.68 -11.49
N ILE A 71 5.12 5.65 -10.16
CA ILE A 71 4.52 6.67 -9.28
C ILE A 71 5.66 7.25 -8.42
N SER A 72 5.78 8.58 -8.42
CA SER A 72 6.64 9.26 -7.45
C SER A 72 5.78 9.71 -6.27
N ARG A 73 5.95 9.05 -5.12
CA ARG A 73 5.19 9.35 -3.90
C ARG A 73 5.61 10.69 -3.31
N ARG A 74 6.87 11.10 -3.49
CA ARG A 74 7.39 12.39 -3.00
C ARG A 74 6.92 13.58 -3.84
N LEU A 75 6.78 13.40 -5.15
CA LEU A 75 6.34 14.47 -6.06
C LEU A 75 4.83 14.46 -6.32
N ASN A 76 4.11 13.46 -5.80
CA ASN A 76 2.67 13.26 -6.03
C ASN A 76 2.28 13.21 -7.52
N CYS A 77 3.14 12.58 -8.34
CA CYS A 77 3.00 12.54 -9.80
C CYS A 77 2.98 11.08 -10.32
N TYR A 78 2.19 10.84 -11.37
CA TYR A 78 2.09 9.57 -12.08
C TYR A 78 2.70 9.71 -13.46
N TYR A 79 3.47 8.69 -13.86
CA TYR A 79 4.19 8.68 -15.12
C TYR A 79 3.80 7.43 -15.90
N TYR A 80 3.53 7.59 -17.19
CA TYR A 80 3.29 6.51 -18.15
C TYR A 80 3.83 6.93 -19.52
N ASN A 81 4.23 5.97 -20.36
CA ASN A 81 4.51 6.26 -21.77
C ASN A 81 3.41 5.72 -22.68
N ILE A 82 3.22 6.42 -23.82
CA ILE A 82 2.38 5.98 -24.94
C ILE A 82 3.33 5.44 -26.02
N PRO A 83 3.04 4.30 -26.66
CA PRO A 83 3.88 3.77 -27.72
C PRO A 83 3.84 4.71 -28.94
N ILE A 84 4.98 4.92 -29.59
CA ILE A 84 5.06 5.62 -30.88
C ILE A 84 5.00 4.55 -31.96
N THR A 85 3.84 4.38 -32.59
CA THR A 85 3.72 3.62 -33.84
C THR A 85 3.97 4.56 -35.02
N THR A 86 5.07 4.33 -35.72
CA THR A 86 5.26 4.83 -37.08
C THR A 86 4.74 3.76 -38.03
N HIS A 87 3.64 4.03 -38.74
CA HIS A 87 3.43 3.75 -40.17
C HIS A 87 2.05 4.30 -40.58
N HIS A 88 1.94 4.69 -41.84
CA HIS A 88 0.93 5.57 -42.41
C HIS A 88 -0.55 5.18 -42.14
N HIS A 89 -1.39 6.22 -42.07
CA HIS A 89 -2.86 6.26 -42.03
C HIS A 89 -3.57 6.00 -40.67
N GLN A 90 -4.52 6.90 -40.36
CA GLN A 90 -5.35 7.02 -39.16
C GLN A 90 -6.11 5.70 -38.86
N THR A 91 -6.40 5.28 -37.61
CA THR A 91 -7.29 5.94 -36.63
C THR A 91 -7.24 5.26 -35.23
N LEU A 92 -7.24 6.11 -34.18
CA LEU A 92 -7.70 6.02 -32.76
C LEU A 92 -7.66 4.73 -31.92
N PHE A 93 -7.16 4.87 -30.67
CA PHE A 93 -7.82 4.33 -29.45
C PHE A 93 -7.72 5.26 -28.23
N GLN A 94 -8.75 5.14 -27.38
CA GLN A 94 -9.28 6.05 -26.36
C GLN A 94 -8.52 6.13 -25.03
N THR A 95 -8.65 7.29 -24.39
CA THR A 95 -8.35 7.58 -22.98
C THR A 95 -9.34 6.91 -22.04
N VAL A 96 -8.86 6.13 -21.07
CA VAL A 96 -9.64 5.80 -19.86
C VAL A 96 -9.54 6.99 -18.90
N GLN A 97 -10.66 7.68 -18.72
CA GLN A 97 -10.77 8.90 -17.93
C GLN A 97 -10.93 8.58 -16.44
N LEU A 98 -9.85 8.66 -15.67
CA LEU A 98 -9.94 8.79 -14.21
C LEU A 98 -10.19 10.28 -13.89
N LYS A 99 -11.40 10.58 -13.41
CA LYS A 99 -11.94 11.94 -13.22
C LYS A 99 -10.93 12.88 -12.54
N ASN A 100 -10.72 14.05 -13.17
CA ASN A 100 -9.88 15.18 -12.74
C ASN A 100 -8.35 15.06 -12.84
N LYS A 101 -7.80 14.24 -13.75
CA LYS A 101 -6.35 14.22 -14.04
C LYS A 101 -6.07 14.65 -15.48
N GLN A 102 -5.33 15.74 -15.68
CA GLN A 102 -4.84 16.16 -17.00
C GLN A 102 -3.61 15.31 -17.38
N TRP A 103 -3.76 14.48 -18.41
CA TRP A 103 -2.67 13.67 -18.97
C TRP A 103 -2.01 14.42 -20.13
N LYS A 104 -0.67 14.43 -20.21
CA LYS A 104 0.08 15.09 -21.30
C LYS A 104 0.58 14.07 -22.33
N LYS A 105 0.57 14.48 -23.60
CA LYS A 105 0.94 13.69 -24.80
C LYS A 105 2.32 14.12 -25.29
N PHE A 106 3.14 13.22 -25.85
CA PHE A 106 4.54 13.53 -26.19
C PHE A 106 4.97 13.00 -27.57
N LYS A 107 5.99 13.64 -28.19
CA LYS A 107 6.59 13.27 -29.49
C LYS A 107 8.11 13.07 -29.35
N LEU A 108 8.68 12.04 -29.97
CA LEU A 108 10.08 11.59 -29.79
C LEU A 108 11.10 12.31 -30.69
N GLN A 109 12.30 12.62 -30.16
CA GLN A 109 13.54 12.88 -30.92
C GLN A 109 14.80 12.34 -30.22
N LYS A 110 15.82 11.98 -31.02
CA LYS A 110 17.12 11.39 -30.60
C LYS A 110 17.99 12.43 -29.90
N ALA A 111 18.78 12.05 -28.89
CA ALA A 111 19.83 12.95 -28.39
C ALA A 111 21.20 12.33 -28.26
N HIS A 112 22.17 13.23 -28.19
CA HIS A 112 23.58 12.91 -28.20
C HIS A 112 24.24 13.41 -26.92
N LYS A 113 24.98 12.49 -26.28
CA LYS A 113 25.95 12.66 -25.20
C LYS A 113 25.44 13.34 -23.92
N ILE A 114 25.14 12.52 -22.92
CA ILE A 114 25.18 12.95 -21.53
C ILE A 114 26.26 12.17 -20.79
N LYS A 115 27.24 12.87 -20.22
CA LYS A 115 28.26 12.25 -19.35
C LYS A 115 27.68 12.12 -17.95
N PHE A 116 27.73 10.90 -17.42
CA PHE A 116 27.23 10.55 -16.09
C PHE A 116 28.40 10.13 -15.21
N ASP A 117 28.53 10.74 -14.03
CA ASP A 117 29.56 10.35 -13.06
C ASP A 117 29.06 9.14 -12.25
N ILE A 118 29.53 7.97 -12.67
CA ILE A 118 29.21 6.68 -12.07
C ILE A 118 29.63 6.62 -10.59
N ASN A 119 30.68 7.34 -10.20
CA ASN A 119 31.18 7.32 -8.83
C ASN A 119 30.26 8.12 -7.92
N GLN A 120 29.85 9.31 -8.35
CA GLN A 120 28.90 10.14 -7.61
C GLN A 120 27.55 9.41 -7.40
N PHE A 121 27.07 8.68 -8.41
CA PHE A 121 25.87 7.87 -8.31
C PHE A 121 26.03 6.68 -7.38
N ASN A 122 27.14 5.94 -7.45
CA ASN A 122 27.41 4.85 -6.51
C ASN A 122 27.53 5.37 -5.07
N THR A 123 28.13 6.54 -4.86
CA THR A 123 28.16 7.19 -3.54
C THR A 123 26.76 7.57 -3.06
N LEU A 124 25.91 8.14 -3.93
CA LEU A 124 24.53 8.50 -3.60
C LEU A 124 23.66 7.26 -3.33
N VAL A 125 23.80 6.20 -4.13
CA VAL A 125 23.11 4.91 -3.95
C VAL A 125 23.57 4.24 -2.66
N ASN A 126 24.88 4.18 -2.38
CA ASN A 126 25.41 3.62 -1.14
C ASN A 126 24.97 4.41 0.09
N LYS A 127 24.98 5.76 0.01
CA LYS A 127 24.45 6.63 1.06
C LYS A 127 22.94 6.43 1.29
N LYS A 128 22.17 6.08 0.24
CA LYS A 128 20.74 5.75 0.33
C LYS A 128 20.46 4.33 0.81
N MET A 129 21.31 3.35 0.44
CA MET A 129 21.20 1.96 0.91
C MET A 129 21.51 1.86 2.41
N ASN A 130 22.44 2.68 2.91
CA ASN A 130 22.64 2.87 4.35
C ASN A 130 21.44 3.54 5.07
N ASN A 131 20.44 4.04 4.33
CA ASN A 131 19.21 4.63 4.84
C ASN A 131 17.97 3.84 4.38
N SER A 132 18.05 2.52 4.41
CA SER A 132 16.97 1.60 4.01
C SER A 132 16.62 0.61 5.12
N VAL A 133 15.41 0.07 5.06
CA VAL A 133 14.88 -0.96 5.95
C VAL A 133 14.50 -2.17 5.12
N ASN A 134 15.08 -3.32 5.43
CA ASN A 134 14.74 -4.60 4.81
C ASN A 134 13.48 -5.18 5.46
N LEU A 135 12.34 -5.07 4.79
CA LEU A 135 11.05 -5.45 5.35
C LEU A 135 10.52 -6.74 4.72
N TYR A 136 9.98 -7.63 5.56
CA TYR A 136 9.25 -8.79 5.12
C TYR A 136 7.74 -8.61 5.36
N TRP A 137 6.96 -8.78 4.29
CA TRP A 137 5.51 -8.87 4.34
C TRP A 137 4.96 -9.73 3.19
N TRP A 138 3.71 -10.18 3.32
CA TRP A 138 3.05 -10.92 2.24
C TRP A 138 2.80 -10.00 1.05
N ARG A 139 3.06 -10.51 -0.16
CA ARG A 139 2.75 -9.77 -1.37
C ARG A 139 2.35 -10.72 -2.48
N ASN A 140 1.17 -10.50 -3.05
CA ASN A 140 0.76 -11.21 -4.23
C ASN A 140 1.56 -10.72 -5.47
N LYS A 141 1.83 -11.61 -6.42
CA LYS A 141 2.56 -11.27 -7.65
C LYS A 141 1.66 -10.63 -8.73
N GLN A 142 0.35 -10.89 -8.68
CA GLN A 142 -0.60 -10.56 -9.75
C GLN A 142 -1.41 -9.30 -9.45
N PHE A 143 -1.67 -9.02 -8.17
CA PHE A 143 -2.48 -7.88 -7.75
C PHE A 143 -1.89 -7.20 -6.52
N THR A 144 -2.31 -5.96 -6.30
CA THR A 144 -1.98 -5.23 -5.09
C THR A 144 -3.02 -5.53 -4.01
N ASN A 145 -2.62 -5.61 -2.75
CA ASN A 145 -3.55 -5.58 -1.62
C ASN A 145 -3.14 -4.41 -0.74
N ILE A 146 -3.97 -3.38 -0.66
CA ILE A 146 -3.65 -2.15 0.08
C ILE A 146 -3.22 -2.47 1.50
N GLY A 147 -3.92 -3.41 2.16
CA GLY A 147 -3.59 -3.81 3.52
C GLY A 147 -2.15 -4.29 3.70
N ASP A 148 -1.60 -5.00 2.72
CA ASP A 148 -0.22 -5.45 2.75
C ASP A 148 0.75 -4.34 2.32
N GLU A 149 0.37 -3.48 1.37
CA GLU A 149 1.18 -2.34 0.94
C GLU A 149 1.24 -1.20 1.96
N LEU A 150 0.34 -1.18 2.95
CA LEU A 150 0.40 -0.27 4.10
C LEU A 150 1.76 -0.33 4.80
N ASN A 151 2.44 -1.48 4.76
CA ASN A 151 3.82 -1.63 5.19
C ASN A 151 4.77 -0.58 4.59
N LEU A 152 4.73 -0.39 3.26
CA LEU A 152 5.58 0.59 2.58
C LEU A 152 5.21 2.02 2.99
N TYR A 153 3.93 2.25 3.21
CA TYR A 153 3.37 3.56 3.48
C TYR A 153 3.70 4.03 4.91
N ILE A 154 3.39 3.19 5.90
CA ILE A 154 3.53 3.50 7.32
C ILE A 154 4.98 3.42 7.79
N ILE A 155 5.69 2.34 7.46
CA ILE A 155 7.07 2.17 7.93
C ILE A 155 7.98 3.18 7.25
N GLY A 156 7.72 3.50 5.97
CA GLY A 156 8.43 4.57 5.28
C GLY A 156 8.19 5.95 5.92
N TYR A 157 6.97 6.23 6.36
CA TYR A 157 6.63 7.46 7.07
C TYR A 157 7.33 7.57 8.42
N LEU A 158 7.24 6.53 9.27
CA LEU A 158 7.82 6.54 10.62
C LEU A 158 9.34 6.56 10.59
N SER A 159 9.95 5.67 9.82
CA SER A 159 11.41 5.53 9.78
C SER A 159 12.12 6.62 8.98
N LYS A 160 11.40 7.32 8.07
CA LYS A 160 11.98 8.22 7.05
C LYS A 160 13.05 7.53 6.18
N LYS A 161 13.02 6.19 6.12
CA LYS A 161 13.93 5.33 5.36
C LYS A 161 13.20 4.74 4.16
N ILE A 162 13.99 4.21 3.23
CA ILE A 162 13.46 3.51 2.07
C ILE A 162 13.15 2.07 2.46
N ILE A 163 11.96 1.61 2.13
CA ILE A 163 11.55 0.25 2.45
C ILE A 163 11.89 -0.67 1.28
N CYS A 164 12.74 -1.66 1.56
CA CYS A 164 13.18 -2.67 0.62
C CYS A 164 12.52 -4.00 0.99
N ARG A 165 11.75 -4.60 0.07
CA ARG A 165 11.16 -5.92 0.33
C ARG A 165 12.24 -7.00 0.29
N THR A 166 12.38 -7.75 1.36
CA THR A 166 13.29 -8.90 1.42
C THR A 166 12.56 -10.21 1.71
N ASN A 167 13.31 -11.29 1.79
CA ASN A 167 12.83 -12.56 2.36
C ASN A 167 13.05 -12.54 3.89
N LEU A 168 12.40 -13.48 4.60
CA LEU A 168 12.55 -13.62 6.06
C LEU A 168 14.00 -13.75 6.54
N LYS A 169 14.91 -14.33 5.74
CA LYS A 169 16.31 -14.51 6.16
C LYS A 169 17.05 -13.18 6.33
N ASN A 170 16.70 -12.20 5.49
CA ASN A 170 17.42 -10.93 5.38
C ASN A 170 16.56 -9.74 5.83
N THR A 171 15.54 -9.97 6.65
CA THR A 171 14.65 -8.88 7.09
C THR A 171 15.11 -8.27 8.40
N ASP A 172 14.97 -6.96 8.50
CA ASP A 172 15.13 -6.15 9.71
C ASP A 172 13.84 -6.11 10.53
N LEU A 173 12.68 -6.33 9.89
CA LEU A 173 11.37 -6.26 10.54
C LEU A 173 10.32 -7.10 9.80
N ILE A 174 9.51 -7.85 10.55
CA ILE A 174 8.24 -8.41 10.07
C ILE A 174 7.15 -7.39 10.36
N GLY A 175 6.55 -6.85 9.31
CA GLY A 175 5.54 -5.80 9.41
C GLY A 175 4.09 -6.32 9.43
N ILE A 176 3.18 -5.44 9.02
CA ILE A 176 1.73 -5.64 8.98
C ILE A 176 1.40 -6.90 8.16
N GLY A 177 0.55 -7.76 8.70
CA GLY A 177 0.07 -8.96 8.02
C GLY A 177 -0.25 -10.11 8.98
N SER A 178 -0.94 -11.13 8.47
CA SER A 178 -1.20 -12.38 9.20
C SER A 178 -0.12 -13.42 8.86
N ILE A 179 1.15 -13.09 9.14
CA ILE A 179 2.31 -13.77 8.55
C ILE A 179 3.26 -14.39 9.57
N LEU A 180 2.96 -14.27 10.87
CA LEU A 180 3.84 -14.82 11.92
C LEU A 180 3.98 -16.35 11.85
N ASN A 181 2.95 -17.05 11.36
CA ASN A 181 2.99 -18.50 11.13
C ASN A 181 4.05 -18.95 10.11
N TRP A 182 4.58 -18.02 9.29
CA TRP A 182 5.60 -18.34 8.29
C TRP A 182 7.03 -18.12 8.79
N ALA A 183 7.21 -17.51 9.96
CA ALA A 183 8.52 -17.40 10.58
C ALA A 183 8.96 -18.78 11.06
N THR A 184 10.04 -19.31 10.47
CA THR A 184 10.61 -20.61 10.85
C THR A 184 11.90 -20.44 11.65
N PRO A 185 12.24 -21.37 12.57
CA PRO A 185 13.51 -21.36 13.28
C PRO A 185 14.69 -21.33 12.30
N ARG A 186 15.51 -20.27 12.33
CA ARG A 186 16.64 -20.09 11.39
C ARG A 186 17.89 -19.48 12.05
N ASN A 187 18.24 -19.89 13.26
CA ASN A 187 19.37 -19.33 14.03
C ASN A 187 19.37 -17.79 14.08
N ARG A 188 18.18 -17.17 14.07
CA ARG A 188 17.98 -15.73 14.19
C ARG A 188 16.68 -15.44 14.92
N ILE A 189 16.66 -14.29 15.58
CA ILE A 189 15.47 -13.71 16.18
C ILE A 189 14.85 -12.75 15.16
N TYR A 190 13.54 -12.82 14.95
CA TYR A 190 12.79 -11.96 14.04
C TYR A 190 12.21 -10.76 14.80
N PRO A 191 12.61 -9.52 14.46
CA PRO A 191 11.91 -8.35 14.96
C PRO A 191 10.49 -8.29 14.40
N VAL A 192 9.50 -8.04 15.25
CA VAL A 192 8.07 -8.02 14.89
C VAL A 192 7.44 -6.71 15.36
N TRP A 193 6.68 -6.07 14.48
CA TRP A 193 5.87 -4.90 14.81
C TRP A 193 4.55 -4.92 14.04
N GLY A 194 3.44 -5.09 14.77
CA GLY A 194 2.07 -4.99 14.25
C GLY A 194 1.56 -6.21 13.48
N SER A 195 2.33 -7.29 13.46
CA SER A 195 1.97 -8.53 12.77
C SER A 195 1.07 -9.42 13.63
N GLY A 196 0.34 -10.34 12.99
CA GLY A 196 -0.53 -11.30 13.65
C GLY A 196 -0.42 -12.72 13.08
N THR A 197 -1.09 -13.66 13.73
CA THR A 197 -1.29 -15.02 13.20
C THR A 197 -2.53 -15.10 12.30
N LEU A 198 -2.52 -16.03 11.34
CA LEU A 198 -3.67 -16.26 10.46
C LEU A 198 -4.75 -17.11 11.15
N SER A 199 -4.33 -18.02 12.01
CA SER A 199 -5.13 -18.99 12.74
C SER A 199 -4.51 -19.25 14.11
N PRO A 200 -5.20 -19.95 15.03
CA PRO A 200 -4.57 -20.46 16.25
C PRO A 200 -3.28 -21.20 15.93
N SER A 201 -2.23 -20.98 16.73
CA SER A 201 -0.92 -21.59 16.53
C SER A 201 -0.08 -21.59 17.81
N SER A 202 1.00 -22.37 17.80
CA SER A 202 2.00 -22.38 18.87
C SER A 202 3.34 -21.86 18.29
N LEU A 203 3.59 -20.58 18.51
CA LEU A 203 4.74 -19.84 18.04
C LEU A 203 5.82 -19.83 19.13
N PRO A 204 7.03 -20.38 18.88
CA PRO A 204 8.10 -20.33 19.86
C PRO A 204 8.53 -18.89 20.11
N THR A 205 8.32 -18.39 21.34
CA THR A 205 8.48 -16.97 21.70
C THR A 205 9.90 -16.49 21.46
N GLU A 206 10.88 -17.37 21.68
CA GLU A 206 12.31 -17.13 21.50
C GLU A 206 12.71 -16.81 20.05
N LEU A 207 11.85 -17.10 19.08
CA LEU A 207 12.08 -16.72 17.68
C LEU A 207 11.82 -15.24 17.42
N PHE A 208 11.19 -14.51 18.34
CA PHE A 208 10.67 -13.18 18.07
C PHE A 208 11.19 -12.14 19.05
N LYS A 209 11.60 -10.98 18.53
CA LYS A 209 11.79 -9.74 19.29
C LYS A 209 10.58 -8.86 19.02
N ILE A 210 9.60 -8.93 19.91
CA ILE A 210 8.27 -8.37 19.68
C ILE A 210 8.20 -6.96 20.27
N SER A 211 7.83 -5.98 19.44
CA SER A 211 7.59 -4.60 19.89
C SER A 211 6.10 -4.27 19.93
N LEU A 212 5.32 -4.86 19.03
CA LEU A 212 3.87 -4.69 18.90
C LEU A 212 3.28 -5.95 18.24
N LEU A 213 2.14 -6.43 18.74
CA LEU A 213 1.34 -7.46 18.07
C LEU A 213 0.01 -6.86 17.61
N ARG A 214 -0.63 -7.46 16.60
CA ARG A 214 -1.95 -7.00 16.16
C ARG A 214 -2.99 -7.05 17.28
N GLY A 215 -2.96 -8.09 18.11
CA GLY A 215 -3.94 -8.32 19.15
C GLY A 215 -3.59 -9.44 20.13
N PRO A 216 -4.44 -9.64 21.15
CA PRO A 216 -4.21 -10.60 22.22
C PRO A 216 -4.29 -12.07 21.77
N LEU A 217 -5.06 -12.41 20.73
CA LEU A 217 -5.13 -13.80 20.25
C LEU A 217 -3.80 -14.21 19.59
N THR A 218 -3.15 -13.29 18.89
CA THR A 218 -1.77 -13.48 18.43
C THR A 218 -0.82 -13.63 19.60
N HIS A 219 -0.99 -12.87 20.69
CA HIS A 219 -0.16 -13.01 21.89
C HIS A 219 -0.34 -14.40 22.53
N GLU A 220 -1.57 -14.88 22.67
CA GLU A 220 -1.88 -16.23 23.16
C GLU A 220 -1.29 -17.35 22.29
N SER A 221 -0.96 -17.06 21.04
CA SER A 221 -0.26 -18.02 20.18
C SER A 221 1.21 -18.23 20.57
N LEU A 222 1.79 -17.42 21.47
CA LEU A 222 3.18 -17.55 21.90
C LEU A 222 3.34 -18.64 22.98
N THR A 223 4.39 -19.46 22.86
CA THR A 223 4.68 -20.55 23.81
C THR A 223 4.94 -20.09 25.25
N SER A 224 5.31 -18.82 25.46
CA SER A 224 5.61 -18.27 26.78
C SER A 224 5.00 -16.87 26.96
N HIS A 225 4.23 -16.71 28.02
CA HIS A 225 3.35 -15.56 28.28
C HIS A 225 3.97 -14.57 29.29
N LYS A 226 5.15 -14.00 29.01
CA LYS A 226 5.92 -13.33 30.08
C LYS A 226 6.10 -11.82 29.96
N CYS A 227 5.62 -11.15 28.90
CA CYS A 227 5.75 -9.70 28.80
C CYS A 227 4.43 -9.01 28.45
N LYS A 228 4.14 -7.89 29.12
CA LYS A 228 3.08 -6.98 28.67
C LYS A 228 3.54 -6.36 27.36
N LEU A 229 2.74 -6.49 26.32
CA LEU A 229 2.99 -5.94 24.99
C LEU A 229 1.85 -5.02 24.60
N PRO A 230 2.11 -3.90 23.89
CA PRO A 230 1.05 -3.13 23.28
C PRO A 230 0.42 -3.92 22.13
N TYR A 231 -0.84 -3.59 21.83
CA TYR A 231 -1.58 -4.19 20.72
C TYR A 231 -2.04 -3.12 19.73
N GLY A 232 -2.15 -3.51 18.47
CA GLY A 232 -2.72 -2.69 17.43
C GLY A 232 -2.23 -3.07 16.04
N ASP A 233 -3.10 -2.91 15.05
CA ASP A 233 -2.70 -2.97 13.65
C ASP A 233 -2.13 -1.59 13.23
N PRO A 234 -0.90 -1.51 12.70
CA PRO A 234 -0.32 -0.23 12.28
C PRO A 234 -1.13 0.51 11.22
N GLY A 235 -2.02 -0.17 10.48
CA GLY A 235 -2.98 0.49 9.60
C GLY A 235 -3.85 1.56 10.30
N LEU A 236 -3.97 1.51 11.62
CA LEU A 236 -4.68 2.52 12.42
C LEU A 236 -4.07 3.93 12.36
N ILE A 237 -2.81 4.09 11.94
CA ILE A 237 -2.15 5.40 11.86
C ILE A 237 -2.11 5.98 10.44
N CYS A 238 -2.91 5.46 9.51
CA CYS A 238 -3.02 6.02 8.15
C CYS A 238 -3.42 7.52 8.16
N ASP A 239 -4.30 7.91 9.08
CA ASP A 239 -4.75 9.29 9.29
C ASP A 239 -3.62 10.26 9.70
N ARG A 240 -2.52 9.76 10.27
CA ARG A 240 -1.33 10.56 10.58
C ARG A 240 -0.50 10.88 9.33
N ILE A 241 -0.70 10.14 8.24
CA ILE A 241 0.10 10.24 7.01
C ILE A 241 -0.64 11.03 5.95
N TYR A 242 -1.92 10.75 5.75
CA TYR A 242 -2.73 11.43 4.74
C TYR A 242 -4.17 11.62 5.20
N ASN A 243 -4.57 12.86 5.48
CA ASN A 243 -5.88 13.16 6.03
C ASN A 243 -6.64 14.21 5.20
N PRO A 244 -7.14 13.85 4.02
CA PRO A 244 -7.78 14.81 3.13
C PRO A 244 -9.14 15.23 3.69
N ASN A 245 -9.47 16.51 3.58
CA ASN A 245 -10.83 16.99 3.85
C ASN A 245 -11.72 16.60 2.68
N LYS A 246 -12.71 15.73 2.92
CA LYS A 246 -13.65 15.24 1.90
C LYS A 246 -15.08 15.45 2.37
N GLU A 247 -15.89 15.96 1.46
CA GLU A 247 -17.34 15.98 1.62
C GLU A 247 -17.89 14.55 1.61
N LYS A 248 -18.88 14.27 2.46
CA LYS A 248 -19.58 12.98 2.51
C LYS A 248 -20.59 12.92 1.37
N LYS A 249 -20.29 12.12 0.35
CA LYS A 249 -21.09 11.95 -0.88
C LYS A 249 -21.90 10.66 -0.89
N TYR A 250 -21.43 9.66 -0.14
CA TYR A 250 -22.02 8.33 -0.11
C TYR A 250 -22.44 7.99 1.32
N ASP A 251 -23.58 7.30 1.43
CA ASP A 251 -24.01 6.78 2.73
C ASP A 251 -23.10 5.61 3.14
N TRP A 252 -22.80 4.72 2.20
CA TRP A 252 -21.97 3.55 2.42
C TRP A 252 -20.76 3.48 1.50
N GLY A 253 -19.62 3.04 2.05
CA GLY A 253 -18.51 2.47 1.29
C GLY A 253 -18.48 0.96 1.47
N LEU A 254 -18.50 0.20 0.37
CA LEU A 254 -18.38 -1.25 0.37
C LEU A 254 -16.96 -1.66 -0.02
N ILE A 255 -16.23 -2.27 0.92
CA ILE A 255 -14.86 -2.78 0.70
C ILE A 255 -14.85 -4.28 0.88
N VAL A 256 -14.60 -5.04 -0.18
CA VAL A 256 -14.61 -6.51 -0.10
C VAL A 256 -13.20 -7.08 -0.13
N HIS A 257 -13.01 -8.24 0.49
CA HIS A 257 -11.75 -8.98 0.32
C HIS A 257 -11.49 -9.26 -1.17
N HIS A 258 -10.24 -9.21 -1.60
CA HIS A 258 -9.87 -9.36 -3.03
C HIS A 258 -10.36 -10.68 -3.65
N SER A 259 -10.66 -11.72 -2.86
CA SER A 259 -11.18 -13.00 -3.35
C SER A 259 -12.71 -13.02 -3.51
N GLN A 260 -13.39 -11.97 -3.04
CA GLN A 260 -14.84 -11.88 -2.98
C GLN A 260 -15.43 -10.88 -3.98
N TYR A 261 -14.63 -10.08 -4.69
CA TYR A 261 -15.14 -9.06 -5.61
C TYR A 261 -16.09 -9.61 -6.71
N LYS A 262 -15.97 -10.89 -7.07
CA LYS A 262 -16.85 -11.58 -8.04
C LYS A 262 -18.03 -12.32 -7.41
N LYS A 263 -18.27 -12.16 -6.11
CA LYS A 263 -19.41 -12.82 -5.45
C LYS A 263 -20.69 -12.08 -5.79
N SER A 264 -21.75 -12.82 -6.10
CA SER A 264 -23.06 -12.27 -6.46
C SER A 264 -23.65 -11.34 -5.40
N TRP A 265 -23.34 -11.56 -4.12
CA TRP A 265 -23.81 -10.68 -3.05
C TRP A 265 -23.23 -9.26 -3.15
N VAL A 266 -22.06 -9.07 -3.76
CA VAL A 266 -21.45 -7.74 -3.94
C VAL A 266 -22.31 -6.91 -4.88
N GLU A 267 -22.65 -7.47 -6.05
CA GLU A 267 -23.53 -6.83 -7.03
C GLU A 267 -24.92 -6.56 -6.43
N GLN A 268 -25.47 -7.53 -5.69
CA GLN A 268 -26.77 -7.38 -5.03
C GLN A 268 -26.78 -6.25 -4.00
N ILE A 269 -25.73 -6.11 -3.19
CA ILE A 269 -25.62 -4.99 -2.24
C ILE A 269 -25.59 -3.66 -2.98
N LEU A 270 -24.77 -3.55 -4.03
CA LEU A 270 -24.64 -2.32 -4.81
C LEU A 270 -25.94 -1.93 -5.52
N GLN A 271 -26.71 -2.91 -5.99
CA GLN A 271 -28.01 -2.67 -6.63
C GLN A 271 -29.10 -2.28 -5.64
N ASN A 272 -29.15 -2.94 -4.48
CA ASN A 272 -30.23 -2.76 -3.51
C ASN A 272 -29.96 -1.66 -2.47
N THR A 273 -28.74 -1.14 -2.40
CA THR A 273 -28.34 -0.10 -1.44
C THR A 273 -27.94 1.18 -2.21
N PRO A 274 -28.89 2.10 -2.49
CA PRO A 274 -28.59 3.39 -3.10
C PRO A 274 -27.48 4.14 -2.35
N ASN A 275 -26.77 5.02 -3.06
CA ASN A 275 -25.66 5.83 -2.51
C ASN A 275 -24.53 5.00 -1.88
N THR A 276 -24.29 3.78 -2.38
CA THR A 276 -23.13 2.96 -1.98
C THR A 276 -22.01 3.10 -2.99
N LEU A 277 -20.81 3.41 -2.51
CA LEU A 277 -19.58 3.40 -3.30
C LEU A 277 -18.85 2.06 -3.11
N PHE A 278 -18.57 1.34 -4.20
CA PHE A 278 -17.61 0.25 -4.14
C PHE A 278 -16.18 0.82 -4.10
N ILE A 279 -15.37 0.36 -3.14
CA ILE A 279 -14.00 0.82 -2.92
C ILE A 279 -13.06 -0.37 -3.09
N ASP A 280 -12.19 -0.31 -4.09
CA ASP A 280 -11.32 -1.41 -4.48
C ASP A 280 -10.08 -1.50 -3.57
N ILE A 281 -10.03 -2.53 -2.72
CA ILE A 281 -8.87 -2.81 -1.85
C ILE A 281 -7.59 -3.17 -2.63
N THR A 282 -7.70 -3.40 -3.94
CA THR A 282 -6.58 -3.71 -4.83
C THR A 282 -6.05 -2.51 -5.60
N ASP A 283 -6.61 -1.31 -5.36
CA ASP A 283 -6.10 -0.08 -5.96
C ASP A 283 -4.61 0.10 -5.57
N PRO A 284 -3.69 0.29 -6.53
CA PRO A 284 -2.28 0.49 -6.23
C PRO A 284 -1.99 1.81 -5.50
N ASP A 285 -2.98 2.70 -5.41
CA ASP A 285 -2.88 4.00 -4.78
C ASP A 285 -3.71 4.11 -3.50
N ILE A 286 -2.99 4.07 -2.38
CA ILE A 286 -3.55 4.17 -1.04
C ILE A 286 -4.26 5.53 -0.83
N ASN A 287 -3.79 6.63 -1.44
CA ASN A 287 -4.41 7.94 -1.26
C ASN A 287 -5.76 8.01 -1.98
N VAL A 288 -5.90 7.36 -3.15
CA VAL A 288 -7.20 7.24 -3.86
C VAL A 288 -8.18 6.42 -3.04
N PHE A 289 -7.73 5.31 -2.48
CA PHE A 289 -8.54 4.50 -1.56
C PHE A 289 -9.00 5.31 -0.34
N ILE A 290 -8.10 6.05 0.31
CA ILE A 290 -8.43 6.92 1.45
C ILE A 290 -9.41 8.01 1.04
N ASP A 291 -9.23 8.64 -0.13
CA ASP A 291 -10.14 9.66 -0.66
C ASP A 291 -11.57 9.14 -0.80
N GLN A 292 -11.72 7.94 -1.36
CA GLN A 292 -13.00 7.25 -1.51
C GLN A 292 -13.60 6.87 -0.15
N LEU A 293 -12.79 6.26 0.72
CA LEU A 293 -13.20 5.88 2.08
C LEU A 293 -13.71 7.08 2.88
N LYS A 294 -12.98 8.20 2.85
CA LYS A 294 -13.38 9.43 3.55
C LYS A 294 -14.60 10.12 2.95
N SER A 295 -14.98 9.81 1.70
CA SER A 295 -16.21 10.31 1.09
C SER A 295 -17.49 9.58 1.52
N CYS A 296 -17.36 8.52 2.34
CA CYS A 296 -18.47 7.70 2.83
C CYS A 296 -18.81 8.01 4.29
N LYS A 297 -20.10 7.95 4.68
CA LYS A 297 -20.53 8.11 6.09
C LYS A 297 -20.26 6.86 6.92
N TYR A 298 -20.50 5.68 6.35
CA TYR A 298 -20.28 4.38 6.97
C TYR A 298 -19.46 3.47 6.05
N ILE A 299 -18.74 2.51 6.62
CA ILE A 299 -18.00 1.49 5.88
C ILE A 299 -18.55 0.09 6.18
N ALA A 300 -18.86 -0.68 5.14
CA ALA A 300 -19.13 -2.10 5.26
C ALA A 300 -17.97 -2.87 4.63
N SER A 301 -17.32 -3.74 5.40
CA SER A 301 -16.16 -4.46 4.86
C SER A 301 -16.04 -5.93 5.25
N SER A 302 -15.72 -6.76 4.25
CA SER A 302 -15.25 -8.14 4.46
C SER A 302 -13.73 -8.27 4.41
N SER A 303 -13.01 -7.17 4.22
CA SER A 303 -11.56 -7.07 4.30
C SER A 303 -11.15 -6.52 5.67
N LEU A 304 -10.23 -7.19 6.38
CA LEU A 304 -9.74 -6.70 7.66
C LEU A 304 -9.21 -5.26 7.55
N HIS A 305 -8.35 -5.00 6.55
CA HIS A 305 -7.77 -3.67 6.38
C HIS A 305 -8.78 -2.62 5.89
N GLY A 306 -9.93 -3.04 5.34
CA GLY A 306 -11.04 -2.11 5.10
C GLY A 306 -11.60 -1.55 6.42
N LEU A 307 -11.69 -2.41 7.45
CA LEU A 307 -12.10 -2.02 8.80
C LEU A 307 -11.01 -1.21 9.50
N VAL A 308 -9.77 -1.70 9.48
CA VAL A 308 -8.62 -1.02 10.12
C VAL A 308 -8.44 0.40 9.62
N ILE A 309 -8.50 0.61 8.30
CA ILE A 309 -8.34 1.94 7.73
C ILE A 309 -9.56 2.81 8.05
N ALA A 310 -10.79 2.26 8.06
CA ALA A 310 -11.98 3.00 8.50
C ALA A 310 -11.86 3.50 9.95
N ASP A 311 -11.40 2.63 10.85
CA ASP A 311 -11.14 2.94 12.26
C ASP A 311 -10.05 4.02 12.40
N SER A 312 -9.00 4.01 11.55
CA SER A 312 -7.97 5.08 11.52
C SER A 312 -8.60 6.47 11.38
N TYR A 313 -9.64 6.61 10.55
CA TYR A 313 -10.33 7.89 10.31
C TYR A 313 -11.59 8.10 11.16
N HIS A 314 -11.83 7.28 12.19
CA HIS A 314 -13.05 7.32 13.00
C HIS A 314 -14.33 7.24 12.17
N ILE A 315 -14.33 6.43 11.11
CA ILE A 315 -15.52 6.19 10.29
C ILE A 315 -16.23 4.94 10.83
N PRO A 316 -17.50 5.06 11.29
CA PRO A 316 -18.28 3.92 11.75
C PRO A 316 -18.30 2.81 10.70
N ASN A 317 -17.99 1.58 11.14
CA ASN A 317 -17.86 0.46 10.23
C ASN A 317 -18.47 -0.84 10.76
N ILE A 318 -18.85 -1.70 9.82
CA ILE A 318 -19.38 -3.03 10.10
C ILE A 318 -18.57 -4.11 9.39
N TRP A 319 -18.51 -5.27 10.03
CA TRP A 319 -17.86 -6.44 9.49
C TRP A 319 -18.83 -7.31 8.69
N LEU A 320 -18.52 -7.52 7.42
CA LEU A 320 -19.21 -8.46 6.54
C LEU A 320 -18.49 -9.82 6.52
N TRP A 321 -19.23 -10.91 6.73
CA TRP A 321 -18.68 -12.27 6.70
C TRP A 321 -19.66 -13.27 6.09
N ASP A 322 -19.31 -13.84 4.94
CA ASP A 322 -20.15 -14.76 4.14
C ASP A 322 -19.98 -16.25 4.50
N ASN A 323 -19.45 -16.55 5.69
CA ASN A 323 -19.06 -17.89 6.16
C ASN A 323 -17.95 -18.59 5.33
N LYS A 324 -17.34 -17.96 4.33
CA LYS A 324 -16.39 -18.61 3.39
C LYS A 324 -15.08 -17.85 3.17
N LEU A 325 -14.56 -17.22 4.22
CA LEU A 325 -13.43 -16.30 4.12
C LEU A 325 -12.08 -16.97 4.51
N HIS A 326 -11.36 -17.57 3.53
CA HIS A 326 -9.98 -18.14 3.56
C HIS A 326 -9.55 -18.95 4.81
N ASP A 327 -8.34 -19.51 4.80
CA ASP A 327 -7.88 -20.51 5.79
C ASP A 327 -7.81 -19.98 7.25
N GLY A 328 -7.77 -18.67 7.45
CA GLY A 328 -7.76 -18.02 8.78
C GLY A 328 -9.14 -17.68 9.36
N GLY A 329 -10.21 -17.80 8.55
CA GLY A 329 -11.58 -17.54 8.98
C GLY A 329 -11.75 -16.21 9.71
N LYS A 330 -12.31 -16.29 10.93
CA LYS A 330 -12.60 -15.13 11.79
C LYS A 330 -11.42 -14.67 12.65
N TRP A 331 -10.39 -15.51 12.81
CA TRP A 331 -9.35 -15.35 13.84
C TRP A 331 -8.71 -13.97 13.81
N LYS A 332 -8.21 -13.56 12.64
CA LYS A 332 -7.53 -12.27 12.48
C LYS A 332 -8.43 -11.05 12.76
N PHE A 333 -9.74 -11.19 12.57
CA PHE A 333 -10.69 -10.11 12.85
C PHE A 333 -10.92 -9.98 14.35
N PHE A 334 -11.19 -11.09 15.04
CA PHE A 334 -11.33 -11.08 16.49
C PHE A 334 -10.05 -10.62 17.19
N ASP A 335 -8.89 -11.04 16.69
CA ASP A 335 -7.59 -10.61 17.18
C ASP A 335 -7.45 -9.08 17.09
N TYR A 336 -7.77 -8.50 15.93
CA TYR A 336 -7.77 -7.05 15.74
C TYR A 336 -8.78 -6.33 16.64
N PHE A 337 -10.03 -6.77 16.68
CA PHE A 337 -11.09 -6.13 17.47
C PHE A 337 -10.75 -6.12 18.96
N ALA A 338 -10.23 -7.23 19.48
CA ALA A 338 -9.77 -7.31 20.86
C ALA A 338 -8.56 -6.37 21.10
N GLY A 339 -7.65 -6.25 20.14
CA GLY A 339 -6.50 -5.33 20.20
C GLY A 339 -6.88 -3.85 20.28
N ILE A 340 -8.05 -3.46 19.77
CA ILE A 340 -8.57 -2.08 19.83
C ILE A 340 -9.68 -1.90 20.88
N HIS A 341 -9.91 -2.90 21.72
CA HIS A 341 -10.96 -2.91 22.74
C HIS A 341 -12.40 -2.80 22.21
N ARG A 342 -12.65 -3.28 20.97
CA ARG A 342 -14.00 -3.44 20.42
C ARG A 342 -14.58 -4.78 20.87
N THR A 343 -15.38 -4.75 21.93
CA THR A 343 -15.89 -5.96 22.59
C THR A 343 -17.22 -6.45 22.02
N GLU A 344 -18.07 -5.54 21.56
CA GLU A 344 -19.35 -5.90 20.94
C GLU A 344 -19.19 -6.05 19.42
N ILE A 345 -18.99 -7.30 19.00
CA ILE A 345 -18.63 -7.63 17.62
C ILE A 345 -19.84 -8.21 16.91
N ASN A 346 -20.58 -7.34 16.21
CA ASN A 346 -21.62 -7.75 15.27
C ASN A 346 -21.00 -8.01 13.89
N PHE A 347 -21.21 -9.21 13.37
CA PHE A 347 -20.93 -9.51 11.97
C PHE A 347 -22.22 -9.73 11.22
N TYR A 348 -22.15 -9.37 9.95
CA TYR A 348 -23.26 -9.36 9.04
C TYR A 348 -22.90 -10.36 7.93
N ASN A 349 -23.70 -11.42 7.73
CA ASN A 349 -23.66 -12.25 6.51
C ASN A 349 -24.32 -11.63 5.25
N PRO A 350 -23.55 -11.08 4.28
CA PRO A 350 -24.07 -10.30 3.16
C PRO A 350 -24.91 -11.13 2.17
N VAL A 351 -24.92 -12.46 2.29
CA VAL A 351 -25.81 -13.33 1.52
C VAL A 351 -27.26 -13.24 2.01
N LEU A 352 -27.46 -12.92 3.30
CA LEU A 352 -28.77 -12.89 3.94
C LEU A 352 -29.44 -11.51 3.83
N PHE A 353 -28.74 -10.45 4.23
CA PHE A 353 -29.24 -9.08 4.06
C PHE A 353 -28.53 -8.45 2.86
N LYS A 354 -29.30 -8.21 1.81
CA LYS A 354 -28.81 -7.70 0.52
C LYS A 354 -28.83 -6.17 0.45
N ASN A 355 -29.22 -5.49 1.54
CA ASN A 355 -29.35 -4.05 1.61
C ASN A 355 -28.74 -3.54 2.92
N LEU A 356 -27.73 -2.67 2.83
CA LEU A 356 -27.02 -2.15 4.01
C LEU A 356 -27.89 -1.17 4.81
N ASN A 357 -28.90 -0.55 4.20
CA ASN A 357 -29.78 0.38 4.90
C ASN A 357 -30.68 -0.30 5.95
N HIS A 358 -30.75 -1.64 5.95
CA HIS A 358 -31.45 -2.41 6.97
C HIS A 358 -30.62 -2.68 8.23
N ILE A 359 -29.35 -2.27 8.24
CA ILE A 359 -28.49 -2.41 9.41
C ILE A 359 -28.94 -1.43 10.49
N PRO A 360 -29.19 -1.88 11.73
CA PRO A 360 -29.59 -0.99 12.82
C PRO A 360 -28.41 -0.15 13.30
N LEU A 361 -28.11 0.94 12.60
CA LEU A 361 -26.95 1.80 12.85
C LEU A 361 -26.86 2.34 14.29
N ARG A 362 -28.00 2.50 14.98
CA ARG A 362 -28.07 2.91 16.39
C ARG A 362 -27.51 1.87 17.37
N GLN A 363 -27.33 0.63 16.93
CA GLN A 363 -26.79 -0.48 17.72
C GLN A 363 -25.30 -0.72 17.40
N LEU A 364 -24.67 0.15 16.61
CA LEU A 364 -23.22 0.07 16.42
C LEU A 364 -22.52 0.50 17.70
N ASP A 365 -21.77 -0.42 18.31
CA ASP A 365 -20.81 -0.08 19.35
C ASP A 365 -19.72 0.82 18.74
N LEU A 366 -19.71 2.08 19.17
CA LEU A 366 -18.67 3.06 18.86
C LEU A 366 -17.88 3.45 20.12
N SER A 367 -18.11 2.80 21.27
CA SER A 367 -17.45 3.13 22.53
C SER A 367 -15.92 2.90 22.49
N TYR A 368 -15.47 2.04 21.56
CA TYR A 368 -14.05 1.80 21.35
C TYR A 368 -13.34 2.97 20.64
N PHE A 369 -14.07 3.88 19.97
CA PHE A 369 -13.47 5.04 19.30
C PHE A 369 -12.67 5.92 20.26
N ASP A 370 -13.15 6.10 21.49
CA ASP A 370 -12.46 6.89 22.51
C ASP A 370 -11.09 6.31 22.89
N LYS A 371 -10.88 5.01 22.64
CA LYS A 371 -9.62 4.29 22.94
C LYS A 371 -8.64 4.29 21.76
N LEU A 372 -9.11 4.58 20.54
CA LEU A 372 -8.31 4.48 19.32
C LEU A 372 -7.10 5.43 19.35
N GLU A 373 -7.24 6.65 19.86
CA GLU A 373 -6.13 7.59 19.93
C GLU A 373 -5.00 7.08 20.84
N ASN A 374 -5.33 6.46 21.98
CA ASN A 374 -4.32 5.82 22.83
C ASN A 374 -3.66 4.63 22.12
N THR A 375 -4.44 3.79 21.43
CA THR A 375 -3.89 2.68 20.63
C THR A 375 -2.95 3.18 19.54
N LYS A 376 -3.31 4.25 18.82
CA LYS A 376 -2.46 4.87 17.79
C LYS A 376 -1.14 5.38 18.38
N ASN A 377 -1.16 6.01 19.55
CA ASN A 377 0.05 6.47 20.21
C ASN A 377 0.94 5.29 20.61
N GLN A 378 0.37 4.23 21.19
CA GLN A 378 1.11 3.01 21.52
C GLN A 378 1.74 2.34 20.29
N ILE A 379 1.05 2.34 19.15
CA ILE A 379 1.59 1.85 17.87
C ILE A 379 2.84 2.66 17.47
N ILE A 380 2.77 3.99 17.54
CA ILE A 380 3.88 4.88 17.18
C ILE A 380 5.06 4.71 18.16
N ASP A 381 4.78 4.73 19.47
CA ASP A 381 5.79 4.64 20.53
C ASP A 381 6.51 3.29 20.56
N SER A 382 5.86 2.23 20.07
CA SER A 382 6.43 0.88 19.95
C SER A 382 7.21 0.65 18.65
N PHE A 383 7.32 1.65 17.76
CA PHE A 383 8.03 1.49 16.49
C PHE A 383 9.55 1.30 16.71
N PRO A 384 10.16 0.20 16.22
CA PRO A 384 11.50 -0.19 16.66
C PRO A 384 12.68 0.31 15.82
N LEU A 385 12.49 1.18 14.81
CA LEU A 385 13.49 1.49 13.76
C LEU A 385 13.81 2.97 13.51
#